data_AF-A0A838JLU0-F1
#
_entry.id   AF-A0A838JLU0-F1
#
_cell.length_a   1.000
_cell.length_b   1.000
_cell.length_c   1.000
_cell.angle_alpha   90.00
_cell.angle_beta   90.00
_cell.angle_gamma   90.00
#
_symmetry.space_group_name_H-M   'P 1'
#
loop_
_entity.id
_entity.type
_entity.pdbx_description
1 polymer ?
#
loop_
_entity_poly.entity_id
_entity_poly.type
_entity_poly.pdbx_seq_one_letter_code
_entity_poly.pdbx_strand_id
1 'polypeptide(L)'
;AGFNPRLINIGGGYPVQHMKPIPTIDEIAAVVNEGLTAFPEDVKVIGEPGRYLVSDAAYFVCRVVGTATRAGKRWMYWDAGVFGGVIETTEGLRYNIRTDRDESPLVQWTVAGPTCDSVDICMREIEFPEDMQEDDFIYIRNAGAYTTAYASNFNGFPLPEVVVF
;
A
#
# COMPACT_ATOMS: atom_id res chain seq x y z
N ALA A 1 25.75 -10.32 -40.54
CA ALA A 1 26.25 -10.12 -39.17
C ALA A 1 25.03 -10.04 -38.25
N GLY A 2 24.99 -10.85 -37.19
CA GLY A 2 23.90 -10.85 -36.21
C GLY A 2 24.25 -10.03 -34.98
N PHE A 3 23.23 -9.57 -34.23
CA PHE A 3 23.42 -8.97 -32.92
C PHE A 3 23.73 -10.05 -31.88
N ASN A 4 24.57 -9.72 -30.88
CA ASN A 4 24.83 -10.57 -29.72
C ASN A 4 24.31 -9.85 -28.45
N PRO A 5 23.08 -10.12 -28.00
CA PRO A 5 22.55 -9.55 -26.76
C PRO A 5 23.41 -9.94 -25.55
N ARG A 6 23.73 -8.97 -24.69
CA ARG A 6 24.61 -9.18 -23.51
C ARG A 6 23.93 -8.94 -22.17
N LEU A 7 22.65 -8.57 -22.19
CA LEU A 7 21.90 -8.17 -21.01
C LEU A 7 20.46 -8.65 -21.12
N ILE A 8 19.96 -9.24 -20.04
CA ILE A 8 18.55 -9.47 -19.79
C ILE A 8 18.15 -8.66 -18.56
N ASN A 9 17.08 -7.90 -18.71
CA ASN A 9 16.42 -7.21 -17.62
C ASN A 9 15.09 -7.92 -17.34
N ILE A 10 14.99 -8.58 -16.19
CA ILE A 10 13.77 -9.29 -15.78
C ILE A 10 12.74 -8.36 -15.10
N GLY A 11 13.08 -7.07 -14.95
CA GLY A 11 12.22 -6.06 -14.36
C GLY A 11 12.02 -6.25 -12.85
N GLY A 12 10.98 -5.59 -12.34
CA GLY A 12 10.52 -5.68 -10.96
C GLY A 12 9.28 -6.57 -10.81
N GLY A 13 8.33 -6.13 -9.98
CA GLY A 13 7.06 -6.83 -9.79
C GLY A 13 7.08 -7.95 -8.73
N TYR A 14 8.20 -8.13 -8.03
CA TYR A 14 8.30 -9.03 -6.89
C TYR A 14 7.23 -8.66 -5.82
N PRO A 15 6.41 -9.62 -5.38
CA PRO A 15 5.24 -9.34 -4.57
C PRO A 15 5.61 -9.03 -3.12
N VAL A 16 4.77 -8.24 -2.45
CA VAL A 16 4.81 -8.04 -1.00
C VAL A 16 3.45 -8.44 -0.43
N GLN A 17 3.48 -9.11 0.73
CA GLN A 17 2.27 -9.58 1.37
C GLN A 17 1.49 -8.41 1.97
N HIS A 18 0.30 -8.11 1.44
CA HIS A 18 -0.65 -7.22 2.14
C HIS A 18 -1.70 -8.07 2.89
N MET A 19 -2.66 -8.63 2.15
CA MET A 19 -3.74 -9.45 2.74
C MET A 19 -3.59 -10.94 2.45
N LYS A 20 -3.21 -11.29 1.21
CA LYS A 20 -3.13 -12.69 0.76
C LYS A 20 -1.69 -13.21 0.87
N PRO A 21 -1.51 -14.52 1.13
CA PRO A 21 -0.20 -15.15 1.01
C PRO A 21 0.40 -14.94 -0.39
N ILE A 22 1.72 -14.85 -0.44
CA ILE A 22 2.52 -14.71 -1.65
C ILE A 22 3.61 -15.79 -1.66
N PRO A 23 4.14 -16.19 -2.83
CA PRO A 23 5.35 -17.01 -2.86
C PRO A 23 6.51 -16.26 -2.21
N THR A 24 7.40 -17.03 -1.59
CA THR A 24 8.68 -16.55 -1.09
C THR A 24 9.58 -16.11 -2.24
N ILE A 25 10.58 -15.27 -1.93
CA ILE A 25 11.55 -14.86 -2.94
C ILE A 25 12.37 -16.04 -3.47
N ASP A 26 12.62 -17.05 -2.64
CA ASP A 26 13.34 -18.26 -3.03
C ASP A 26 12.53 -19.10 -4.03
N GLU A 27 11.22 -19.23 -3.84
CA GLU A 27 10.33 -19.92 -4.80
C GLU A 27 10.29 -19.18 -6.14
N ILE A 28 10.22 -17.85 -6.12
CA ILE A 28 10.29 -17.03 -7.35
C ILE A 28 11.65 -17.20 -8.01
N ALA A 29 12.73 -17.11 -7.24
CA ALA A 29 14.10 -17.23 -7.75
C ALA A 29 14.36 -18.60 -8.36
N ALA A 30 13.82 -19.69 -7.80
CA ALA A 30 13.96 -21.02 -8.37
C ALA A 30 13.40 -21.10 -9.80
N VAL A 31 12.18 -20.62 -10.02
CA VAL A 31 11.52 -20.63 -11.33
C VAL A 31 12.22 -19.68 -12.32
N VAL A 32 12.61 -18.49 -11.86
CA VAL A 32 13.32 -17.51 -12.69
C VAL A 32 14.69 -18.06 -13.10
N ASN A 33 15.45 -18.63 -12.17
CA ASN A 33 16.78 -19.19 -12.43
C ASN A 33 16.70 -20.39 -13.38
N GLU A 34 15.66 -21.23 -13.27
CA GLU A 34 15.40 -22.30 -14.25
C GLU A 34 15.15 -21.72 -15.66
N GLY A 35 14.32 -20.68 -15.79
CA GLY A 35 14.09 -20.03 -17.08
C GLY A 35 15.35 -19.37 -17.67
N LEU A 36 16.22 -18.84 -16.81
CA LEU A 36 17.47 -18.19 -17.22
C LEU A 36 18.51 -19.17 -17.79
N THR A 37 18.39 -20.49 -17.54
CA THR A 37 19.30 -21.49 -18.15
C THR A 37 19.14 -21.60 -19.67
N ALA A 38 18.07 -21.03 -20.25
CA ALA A 38 17.88 -20.95 -21.70
C ALA A 38 18.84 -19.96 -22.38
N PHE A 39 19.55 -19.12 -21.61
CA PHE A 39 20.45 -18.09 -22.12
C PHE A 39 21.93 -18.44 -21.87
N PRO A 40 22.86 -17.94 -22.70
CA PRO A 40 24.29 -18.12 -22.48
C PRO A 40 24.77 -17.52 -21.15
N GLU A 41 25.78 -18.13 -20.54
CA GLU A 41 26.33 -17.70 -19.24
C GLU A 41 26.99 -16.31 -19.27
N ASP A 42 27.42 -15.83 -20.43
CA ASP A 42 28.02 -14.50 -20.60
C ASP A 42 26.98 -13.37 -20.72
N VAL A 43 25.69 -13.71 -20.77
CA VAL A 43 24.59 -12.74 -20.68
C VAL A 43 24.42 -12.30 -19.22
N LYS A 44 24.58 -10.99 -18.98
CA LYS A 44 24.31 -10.40 -17.67
C LYS A 44 22.81 -10.38 -17.41
N VAL A 45 22.40 -10.74 -16.20
CA VAL A 45 21.02 -10.61 -15.74
C VAL A 45 20.92 -9.50 -14.71
N ILE A 46 19.89 -8.66 -14.81
CA ILE A 46 19.53 -7.65 -13.81
C ILE A 46 18.04 -7.73 -13.49
N GLY A 47 17.67 -7.35 -12.27
CA GLY A 47 16.28 -7.11 -11.85
C GLY A 47 16.11 -5.72 -11.26
N GLU A 48 14.87 -5.25 -11.19
CA GLU A 48 14.49 -3.90 -10.76
C GLU A 48 13.48 -3.95 -9.59
N PRO A 49 13.81 -4.59 -8.45
CA PRO A 49 12.87 -4.68 -7.33
C PRO A 49 12.64 -3.29 -6.71
N GLY A 50 11.42 -2.77 -6.84
CA GLY A 50 10.96 -1.56 -6.17
C GLY A 50 10.21 -1.90 -4.89
N ARG A 51 8.90 -2.20 -5.03
CA ARG A 51 8.01 -2.55 -3.90
C ARG A 51 8.63 -3.54 -2.93
N TYR A 52 9.22 -4.60 -3.44
CA TYR A 52 9.81 -5.65 -2.63
C TYR A 52 10.91 -5.18 -1.69
N LEU A 53 11.70 -4.16 -2.08
CA LEU A 53 12.78 -3.66 -1.24
C LEU A 53 12.30 -2.72 -0.13
N VAL A 54 11.22 -1.98 -0.35
CA VAL A 54 10.89 -0.82 0.49
C VAL A 54 9.51 -0.88 1.13
N SER A 55 8.63 -1.79 0.69
CA SER A 55 7.24 -1.79 1.15
C SER A 55 7.13 -2.12 2.64
N ASP A 56 7.80 -3.18 3.11
CA ASP A 56 7.77 -3.63 4.50
C ASP A 56 8.69 -2.82 5.43
N ALA A 57 9.51 -1.92 4.88
CA ALA A 57 10.38 -1.04 5.63
C ALA A 57 9.65 0.10 6.36
N ALA A 58 8.37 0.34 6.06
CA ALA A 58 7.63 1.44 6.67
C ALA A 58 6.14 1.12 6.91
N TYR A 59 5.63 1.79 7.94
CA TYR A 59 4.21 1.95 8.19
C TYR A 59 3.77 3.31 7.67
N PHE A 60 2.56 3.37 7.10
CA PHE A 60 1.88 4.64 6.83
C PHE A 60 0.89 4.86 7.97
N VAL A 61 1.02 5.97 8.68
CA VAL A 61 0.23 6.24 9.88
C VAL A 61 -0.72 7.39 9.60
N CYS A 62 -2.01 7.18 9.88
CA CYS A 62 -3.03 8.22 9.82
C CYS A 62 -3.67 8.38 11.20
N ARG A 63 -4.38 9.49 11.39
CA ARG A 63 -5.29 9.70 12.52
C ARG A 63 -6.71 9.91 12.02
N VAL A 64 -7.68 9.46 12.82
CA VAL A 64 -9.10 9.75 12.57
C VAL A 64 -9.39 11.21 12.91
N VAL A 65 -9.81 11.98 11.92
CA VAL A 65 -10.23 13.39 12.06
C VAL A 65 -11.67 13.48 12.54
N GLY A 66 -12.49 12.47 12.27
CA GLY A 66 -13.85 12.42 12.75
C GLY A 66 -14.64 11.25 12.19
N THR A 67 -15.86 11.09 12.71
CA THR A 67 -16.78 10.05 12.29
C THR A 67 -18.18 10.63 12.00
N ALA A 68 -18.95 9.96 11.15
CA ALA A 68 -20.32 10.34 10.86
C ALA A 68 -21.18 9.13 10.49
N THR A 69 -22.49 9.25 10.68
CA THR A 69 -23.47 8.30 10.13
C THR A 69 -24.17 8.94 8.94
N ARG A 70 -24.00 8.38 7.75
CA ARG A 70 -24.61 8.88 6.50
C ARG A 70 -25.50 7.78 5.91
N ALA A 71 -26.80 8.06 5.82
CA ALA A 71 -27.80 7.11 5.35
C ALA A 71 -27.70 5.73 6.05
N GLY A 72 -27.49 5.74 7.37
CA GLY A 72 -27.35 4.52 8.17
C GLY A 72 -26.00 3.79 8.05
N LYS A 73 -25.07 4.27 7.19
CA LYS A 73 -23.70 3.74 7.10
C LYS A 73 -22.74 4.57 7.94
N ARG A 74 -21.78 3.92 8.60
CA ARG A 74 -20.71 4.57 9.37
C ARG A 74 -19.59 5.05 8.45
N TRP A 75 -19.11 6.26 8.69
CA TRP A 75 -18.04 6.91 7.95
C TRP A 75 -16.96 7.37 8.90
N MET A 76 -15.71 7.13 8.51
CA MET A 76 -14.51 7.56 9.20
C MET A 76 -13.69 8.41 8.24
N TYR A 77 -13.20 9.55 8.71
CA TYR A 77 -12.37 10.46 7.92
C TYR A 77 -10.96 10.44 8.48
N TRP A 78 -9.99 10.08 7.66
CA TRP A 78 -8.58 10.10 8.03
C TRP A 78 -7.95 11.45 7.65
N ASP A 79 -6.86 11.80 8.31
CA ASP A 79 -6.04 12.98 7.97
C ASP A 79 -5.15 12.77 6.73
N ALA A 80 -5.16 11.56 6.16
CA ALA A 80 -4.58 11.25 4.86
C ALA A 80 -5.51 10.35 4.05
N GLY A 81 -5.62 10.66 2.76
CA GLY A 81 -6.54 10.01 1.83
C GLY A 81 -5.87 9.51 0.55
N VAL A 82 -6.68 9.31 -0.49
CA VAL A 82 -6.24 8.98 -1.86
C VAL A 82 -5.14 9.94 -2.30
N PHE A 83 -5.37 11.24 -2.13
CA PHE A 83 -4.40 12.28 -2.50
C PHE A 83 -3.24 12.44 -1.51
N GLY A 84 -3.36 11.87 -0.31
CA GLY A 84 -2.33 11.88 0.73
C GLY A 84 -1.34 10.71 0.65
N GLY A 85 -1.56 9.77 -0.28
CA GLY A 85 -0.63 8.67 -0.55
C GLY A 85 -1.26 7.28 -0.56
N VAL A 86 -2.54 7.12 -0.22
CA VAL A 86 -3.19 5.80 -0.32
C VAL A 86 -3.96 5.61 -1.63
N ILE A 87 -3.53 6.25 -2.72
CA ILE A 87 -4.21 6.20 -4.02
C ILE A 87 -4.39 4.78 -4.56
N GLU A 88 -3.48 3.84 -4.27
CA GLU A 88 -3.58 2.47 -4.75
C GLU A 88 -4.85 1.74 -4.27
N THR A 89 -5.54 2.25 -3.23
CA THR A 89 -6.83 1.69 -2.83
C THR A 89 -7.91 1.90 -3.89
N THR A 90 -7.79 2.91 -4.76
CA THR A 90 -8.68 3.13 -5.92
C THR A 90 -8.47 2.07 -6.99
N GLU A 91 -7.25 1.52 -7.09
CA GLU A 91 -6.87 0.43 -7.99
C GLU A 91 -7.16 -0.95 -7.39
N GLY A 92 -7.83 -1.00 -6.24
CA GLY A 92 -8.24 -2.25 -5.60
C GLY A 92 -7.22 -2.84 -4.63
N LEU A 93 -6.10 -2.17 -4.37
CA LEU A 93 -5.18 -2.59 -3.32
C LEU A 93 -5.91 -2.58 -1.96
N ARG A 94 -5.64 -3.59 -1.16
CA ARG A 94 -6.14 -3.69 0.22
C ARG A 94 -4.95 -3.81 1.14
N TYR A 95 -4.80 -2.83 2.01
CA TYR A 95 -3.74 -2.81 3.00
C TYR A 95 -4.10 -3.64 4.23
N ASN A 96 -3.07 -4.11 4.91
CA ASN A 96 -3.20 -4.68 6.25
C ASN A 96 -3.15 -3.54 7.26
N ILE A 97 -4.27 -3.28 7.92
CA ILE A 97 -4.46 -2.12 8.80
C ILE A 97 -4.58 -2.60 10.25
N ARG A 98 -3.95 -1.85 11.16
CA ARG A 98 -4.07 -2.02 12.61
C ARG A 98 -4.54 -0.72 13.25
N THR A 99 -5.19 -0.86 14.40
CA THR A 99 -5.59 0.24 15.29
C THR A 99 -5.26 -0.15 16.72
N ASP A 100 -5.32 0.82 17.63
CA ASP A 100 -5.14 0.57 19.07
C ASP A 100 -6.44 0.08 19.76
N ARG A 101 -7.51 -0.16 18.99
CA ARG A 101 -8.82 -0.62 19.48
C ARG A 101 -9.09 -2.07 19.07
N ASP A 102 -8.33 -3.01 19.59
CA ASP A 102 -8.41 -4.43 19.18
C ASP A 102 -9.44 -5.26 19.94
N GLU A 103 -10.05 -4.72 21.00
CA GLU A 103 -11.02 -5.46 21.84
C GLU A 103 -12.48 -5.33 21.40
N SER A 104 -12.82 -4.29 20.64
CA SER A 104 -14.20 -4.00 20.24
C SER A 104 -14.65 -4.83 19.03
N PRO A 105 -15.95 -5.18 18.93
CA PRO A 105 -16.49 -5.86 17.76
C PRO A 105 -16.23 -5.09 16.47
N LEU A 106 -15.91 -5.81 15.41
CA LEU A 106 -15.74 -5.23 14.09
C LEU A 106 -17.11 -4.99 13.43
N VAL A 107 -17.27 -3.81 12.83
CA VAL A 107 -18.43 -3.41 12.04
C VAL A 107 -17.99 -2.75 10.74
N GLN A 108 -18.93 -2.58 9.82
CA GLN A 108 -18.67 -2.03 8.50
C GLN A 108 -18.53 -0.49 8.53
N TRP A 109 -17.42 0.01 8.02
CA TRP A 109 -17.11 1.43 7.86
C TRP A 109 -16.83 1.79 6.40
N THR A 110 -17.15 3.03 6.03
CA THR A 110 -16.56 3.70 4.86
C THR A 110 -15.45 4.63 5.32
N VAL A 111 -14.28 4.49 4.74
CA VAL A 111 -13.11 5.33 5.05
C VAL A 111 -12.87 6.32 3.92
N ALA A 112 -12.87 7.60 4.26
CA ALA A 112 -12.55 8.69 3.36
C ALA A 112 -11.34 9.48 3.85
N GLY A 113 -10.67 10.15 2.92
CA GLY A 113 -9.62 11.11 3.24
C GLY A 113 -10.16 12.47 3.65
N PRO A 114 -9.27 13.45 3.89
CA PRO A 114 -9.63 14.74 4.42
C PRO A 114 -10.11 15.73 3.35
N THR A 115 -9.99 15.39 2.06
CA THR A 115 -10.29 16.34 1.00
C THR A 115 -11.79 16.50 0.78
N CYS A 116 -12.19 17.60 0.13
CA CYS A 116 -13.59 17.89 -0.15
C CYS A 116 -14.12 17.14 -1.39
N ASP A 117 -13.29 16.31 -2.03
CA ASP A 117 -13.67 15.57 -3.22
C ASP A 117 -14.28 14.22 -2.84
N SER A 118 -15.40 13.87 -3.46
CA SER A 118 -16.07 12.59 -3.27
C SER A 118 -15.29 11.38 -3.80
N VAL A 119 -14.27 11.60 -4.64
CA VAL A 119 -13.36 10.53 -5.08
C VAL A 119 -12.38 10.13 -3.98
N ASP A 120 -12.19 10.94 -2.94
CA ASP A 120 -11.29 10.68 -1.81
C ASP A 120 -11.87 9.69 -0.81
N ILE A 121 -12.33 8.55 -1.32
CA ILE A 121 -12.82 7.44 -0.54
C ILE A 121 -11.83 6.30 -0.69
N CYS A 122 -11.02 6.11 0.34
CA CYS A 122 -9.96 5.12 0.37
C CYS A 122 -10.54 3.71 0.31
N MET A 123 -11.52 3.40 1.17
CA MET A 123 -12.09 2.06 1.30
C MET A 123 -13.58 2.13 1.60
N ARG A 124 -14.34 1.20 1.02
CA ARG A 124 -15.77 1.04 1.28
C ARG A 124 -16.00 -0.32 1.90
N GLU A 125 -16.91 -0.37 2.88
CA GLU A 125 -17.35 -1.62 3.50
C GLU A 125 -16.14 -2.42 4.01
N ILE A 126 -15.31 -1.72 4.79
CA ILE A 126 -14.17 -2.32 5.49
C ILE A 126 -14.49 -2.47 6.97
N GLU A 127 -14.05 -3.58 7.54
CA GLU A 127 -14.26 -3.89 8.95
C GLU A 127 -13.27 -3.11 9.84
N PHE A 128 -13.83 -2.36 10.78
CA PHE A 128 -13.09 -1.67 11.85
C PHE A 128 -13.85 -1.82 13.16
N PRO A 129 -13.17 -1.64 14.30
CA PRO A 129 -13.80 -1.57 15.62
C PRO A 129 -15.01 -0.62 15.63
N GLU A 130 -16.08 -0.97 16.34
CA GLU A 130 -17.31 -0.17 16.34
C GLU A 130 -17.19 1.17 17.07
N ASP A 131 -16.21 1.28 17.97
CA ASP A 131 -15.92 2.40 18.85
C ASP A 131 -14.77 3.28 18.35
N MET A 132 -14.37 3.15 17.08
CA MET A 132 -13.46 4.09 16.43
C MET A 132 -14.00 5.52 16.54
N GLN A 133 -13.14 6.45 16.93
CA GLN A 133 -13.46 7.84 17.20
C GLN A 133 -12.33 8.77 16.73
N GLU A 134 -12.61 10.08 16.80
CA GLU A 134 -11.60 11.12 16.57
C GLU A 134 -10.35 10.89 17.44
N ASP A 135 -9.20 11.26 16.90
CA ASP A 135 -7.86 11.12 17.48
C ASP A 135 -7.28 9.70 17.53
N ASP A 136 -8.02 8.66 17.17
CA ASP A 136 -7.47 7.31 17.08
C ASP A 136 -6.44 7.19 15.95
N PHE A 137 -5.37 6.43 16.20
CA PHE A 137 -4.36 6.12 15.21
C PHE A 137 -4.71 4.91 14.34
N ILE A 138 -4.30 4.99 13.09
CA ILE A 138 -4.43 3.96 12.06
C ILE A 138 -3.04 3.64 11.54
N TYR A 139 -2.64 2.37 11.61
CA TYR A 139 -1.33 1.91 11.18
C TYR A 139 -1.49 1.00 9.96
N ILE A 140 -1.07 1.48 8.80
CA ILE A 140 -1.08 0.75 7.54
C ILE A 140 0.27 0.05 7.39
N ARG A 141 0.27 -1.29 7.41
CA ARG A 141 1.48 -2.11 7.25
C ARG A 141 1.89 -2.19 5.79
N ASN A 142 3.19 -2.43 5.58
CA ASN A 142 3.78 -2.66 4.27
C ASN A 142 3.43 -1.52 3.31
N ALA A 143 3.70 -0.29 3.74
CA ALA A 143 3.25 0.93 3.09
C ALA A 143 4.41 1.89 2.76
N GLY A 144 5.65 1.37 2.65
CA GLY A 144 6.81 2.18 2.25
C GLY A 144 6.96 2.38 0.74
N ALA A 145 6.20 1.65 -0.08
CA ALA A 145 6.24 1.75 -1.54
C ALA A 145 4.96 2.39 -2.08
N TYR A 146 5.10 3.31 -3.04
CA TYR A 146 3.99 3.92 -3.77
C TYR A 146 2.94 4.62 -2.89
N THR A 147 3.37 5.10 -1.72
CA THR A 147 2.53 5.89 -0.83
C THR A 147 2.86 7.37 -0.94
N THR A 148 3.87 7.84 -0.21
CA THR A 148 4.35 9.23 -0.29
C THR A 148 4.81 9.63 -1.68
N ALA A 149 5.27 8.66 -2.50
CA ALA A 149 5.61 8.87 -3.90
C ALA A 149 4.43 9.33 -4.78
N TYR A 150 3.18 9.06 -4.37
CA TYR A 150 1.96 9.53 -5.05
C TYR A 150 1.23 10.65 -4.30
N ALA A 151 1.74 11.07 -3.13
CA ALA A 151 1.09 12.10 -2.34
C ALA A 151 1.17 13.48 -3.02
N SER A 152 0.15 14.31 -2.79
CA SER A 152 0.04 15.66 -3.33
C SER A 152 -0.51 16.61 -2.28
N ASN A 153 -0.26 17.92 -2.43
CA ASN A 153 -0.87 18.95 -1.58
C ASN A 153 -2.26 19.37 -2.07
N PHE A 154 -3.07 18.42 -2.56
CA PHE A 154 -4.43 18.71 -2.98
C PHE A 154 -5.23 19.29 -1.81
N ASN A 155 -6.08 20.29 -2.08
CA ASN A 155 -6.77 21.13 -1.08
C ASN A 155 -5.87 21.83 -0.05
N GLY A 156 -4.54 21.87 -0.26
CA GLY A 156 -3.59 22.48 0.67
C GLY A 156 -3.27 21.63 1.90
N PHE A 157 -3.69 20.37 1.95
CA PHE A 157 -3.27 19.46 3.02
C PHE A 157 -1.77 19.16 2.95
N PRO A 158 -1.06 19.07 4.09
CA PRO A 158 0.36 18.77 4.10
C PRO A 158 0.64 17.36 3.56
N LEU A 159 1.85 17.15 3.03
CA LEU A 159 2.31 15.80 2.71
C LEU A 159 2.60 15.04 4.02
N PRO A 160 2.45 13.70 4.03
CA PRO A 160 2.89 12.90 5.17
C PRO A 160 4.36 13.13 5.50
N GLU A 161 4.68 13.32 6.78
CA GLU A 161 6.05 13.41 7.24
C GLU A 161 6.73 12.02 7.19
N VAL A 162 7.97 11.97 6.72
CA VAL A 162 8.77 10.75 6.69
C VAL A 162 9.79 10.80 7.83
N VAL A 163 9.65 9.89 8.78
CA VAL A 163 10.56 9.74 9.93
C VAL A 163 11.34 8.43 9.80
N VAL A 164 12.65 8.52 9.97
CA VAL A 164 13.56 7.36 9.96
C VAL A 164 14.10 7.15 11.38
N PHE A 165 14.02 5.92 11.88
CA PHE A 165 14.43 5.52 13.22
C PHE A 165 15.70 4.68 13.19
#